data_AF-A0A7X9GTQ0-F1
#
_entry.id   AF-A0A7X9GTQ0-F1
#
_cell.length_a   1.000
_cell.length_b   1.000
_cell.length_c   1.000
_cell.angle_alpha   90.00
_cell.angle_beta   90.00
_cell.angle_gamma   90.00
#
_symmetry.space_group_name_H-M   'P 1'
#
loop_
_entity.id
_entity.type
_entity.pdbx_description
1 polymer ?
#
loop_
_entity_poly.entity_id
_entity_poly.type
_entity_poly.pdbx_seq_one_letter_code
_entity_poly.pdbx_strand_id
1 'polypeptide(L)'
;MTAQTGVARRTRTGLVLALLGSLAVLSALAVLSADAAAGDNPVLMDAGPIARRGAPIAATIADLAAALTLGGAVVSGWLLRDAADRTRVLLVVGVAAGVTTLARGTSLAFSYAVATGQPVGSPRFGSDLSVFLATDLGIWLLSGLVIAALTTTVAVLGSSVAIARTVAVLAGLVTFAAAMTGHAAGDETHEVGTSTMMIHLLAVGIWLGGLAVLQLLPDRGRDDAAVVRGYSHLALICWIALGLSGVWALAVRMNHPGEILTSAYVQLGVAKAVLLFVLAALGALQRRQIVIGFGTAPADGERHARATYRRLALLELALMGLAVALAAAMSSSPPPAEVGVPPAGTAGVLTGYPLPAAPELLTVLAAWRPDPFGMALACVMVLVWWRPSAPRRPRGQSLRLVASAVVLVLLTSGPLNVYSKVLISAHVLQHLLLMTAVGALLGSIGAVPQRLQSLIGGRWWAATSLALLGPAVLIAGYVTPFLRVALDGHAAHLALQMLALCGGTLTVLAVRALPSAAPTWQRLLGRGAPLLLGLVAGAALLLTDRLLAASWFGATGRTWWADALEDQQHAGIAALVVVIVTAVVALLPRPGRADQRG
;
A
#
# COMPACT_ATOMS: atom_id res chain seq x y z
N MET A 1 28.33 -32.98 22.77
CA MET A 1 28.25 -31.87 21.79
C MET A 1 27.95 -32.32 20.35
N THR A 2 28.36 -33.51 19.92
CA THR A 2 28.16 -34.06 18.55
C THR A 2 26.73 -34.53 18.22
N ALA A 3 25.93 -34.93 19.22
CA ALA A 3 24.55 -35.36 18.99
C ALA A 3 23.57 -34.18 18.74
N GLN A 4 23.75 -33.04 19.44
CA GLN A 4 22.93 -31.85 19.25
C GLN A 4 23.16 -31.18 17.89
N THR A 5 24.38 -31.24 17.35
CA THR A 5 24.70 -30.72 16.01
C THR A 5 24.08 -31.58 14.91
N GLY A 6 24.01 -32.91 15.09
CA GLY A 6 23.34 -33.83 14.15
C GLY A 6 21.82 -33.63 14.05
N VAL A 7 21.14 -33.43 15.19
CA VAL A 7 19.68 -33.18 15.24
C VAL A 7 19.32 -31.82 14.63
N ALA A 8 20.12 -30.78 14.88
CA ALA A 8 19.93 -29.46 14.29
C ALA A 8 20.14 -29.46 12.76
N ARG A 9 21.04 -30.32 12.25
CA ARG A 9 21.28 -30.47 10.81
C ARG A 9 20.15 -31.21 10.12
N ARG A 10 19.66 -32.32 10.68
CA ARG A 10 18.51 -33.09 10.17
C ARG A 10 17.22 -32.27 10.10
N THR A 11 16.94 -31.46 11.13
CA THR A 11 15.74 -30.61 11.16
C THR A 11 15.77 -29.47 10.14
N ARG A 12 16.95 -28.90 9.87
CA ARG A 12 17.12 -27.91 8.79
C ARG A 12 16.96 -28.52 7.40
N THR A 13 17.53 -29.70 7.14
CA THR A 13 17.34 -30.40 5.86
C THR A 13 15.87 -30.75 5.61
N GLY A 14 15.15 -31.23 6.63
CA GLY A 14 13.71 -31.51 6.52
C GLY A 14 12.86 -30.27 6.21
N LEU A 15 13.18 -29.13 6.84
CA LEU A 15 12.51 -27.85 6.55
C LEU A 15 12.75 -27.39 5.11
N VAL A 16 14.00 -27.46 4.64
CA VAL A 16 14.35 -27.06 3.26
C VAL A 16 13.63 -27.95 2.24
N LEU A 17 13.62 -29.27 2.45
CA LEU A 17 12.88 -30.19 1.57
C LEU A 17 11.38 -29.92 1.57
N ALA A 18 10.78 -29.62 2.72
CA ALA A 18 9.37 -29.25 2.80
C ALA A 18 9.06 -27.94 2.06
N LEU A 19 9.91 -26.91 2.19
CA LEU A 19 9.76 -25.65 1.47
C LEU A 19 9.88 -25.82 -0.05
N LEU A 20 10.86 -26.61 -0.50
CA LEU A 20 11.04 -26.93 -1.91
C LEU A 20 9.87 -27.75 -2.46
N GLY A 21 9.38 -28.73 -1.69
CA GLY A 21 8.19 -29.53 -2.04
C GLY A 21 6.94 -28.65 -2.19
N SER A 22 6.69 -27.76 -1.22
CA SER A 22 5.58 -26.80 -1.28
C SER A 22 5.71 -25.88 -2.50
N LEU A 23 6.91 -25.35 -2.77
CA LEU A 23 7.14 -24.50 -3.94
C LEU A 23 6.88 -25.24 -5.26
N ALA A 24 7.30 -26.50 -5.36
CA ALA A 24 7.06 -27.32 -6.54
C ALA A 24 5.56 -27.57 -6.75
N VAL A 25 4.80 -27.88 -5.69
CA VAL A 25 3.35 -28.06 -5.76
C VAL A 25 2.65 -26.77 -6.18
N LEU A 26 3.01 -25.64 -5.59
CA LEU A 26 2.44 -24.34 -5.96
C LEU A 26 2.75 -23.97 -7.40
N SER A 27 3.98 -24.22 -7.85
CA SER A 27 4.40 -23.99 -9.23
C SER A 27 3.63 -24.88 -10.22
N ALA A 28 3.45 -26.16 -9.90
CA ALA A 28 2.67 -27.08 -10.72
C ALA A 28 1.20 -26.64 -10.82
N LEU A 29 0.58 -26.24 -9.70
CA LEU A 29 -0.79 -25.74 -9.70
C LEU A 29 -0.94 -24.46 -10.52
N ALA A 30 0.03 -23.53 -10.43
CA ALA A 30 0.03 -22.30 -11.22
C ALA A 30 0.18 -22.57 -12.73
N VAL A 31 0.96 -23.60 -13.12
CA VAL A 31 1.05 -24.04 -14.53
C VAL A 31 -0.28 -24.65 -14.99
N LEU A 32 -0.84 -25.58 -14.22
CA LEU A 32 -2.11 -26.23 -14.55
C LEU A 32 -3.24 -25.22 -14.69
N SER A 33 -3.26 -24.21 -13.82
CA SER A 33 -4.26 -23.16 -13.86
C SER A 33 -4.08 -22.24 -15.06
N ALA A 34 -2.84 -21.84 -15.39
CA ALA A 34 -2.54 -21.07 -16.58
C ALA A 34 -2.88 -21.82 -17.87
N ASP A 35 -2.55 -23.12 -17.97
CA ASP A 35 -2.90 -23.95 -19.12
C ASP A 35 -4.44 -24.09 -19.26
N ALA A 36 -5.18 -24.20 -18.15
CA ALA A 36 -6.66 -24.22 -18.17
C ALA A 36 -7.27 -22.87 -18.61
N ALA A 37 -6.67 -21.75 -18.21
CA ALA A 37 -7.06 -20.40 -18.64
C ALA A 37 -6.87 -20.18 -20.14
N ALA A 38 -5.72 -20.67 -20.65
CA ALA A 38 -5.27 -20.37 -22.00
C ALA A 38 -6.20 -20.96 -23.07
N GLY A 39 -6.82 -22.11 -22.77
CA GLY A 39 -7.67 -22.83 -23.73
C GLY A 39 -6.99 -23.01 -25.08
N ASP A 40 -7.73 -22.78 -26.16
CA ASP A 40 -7.24 -22.87 -27.54
C ASP A 40 -6.71 -21.53 -28.10
N ASN A 41 -6.29 -20.58 -27.26
CA ASN A 41 -5.86 -19.26 -27.72
C ASN A 41 -4.54 -19.32 -28.54
N PRO A 42 -4.57 -18.99 -29.85
CA PRO A 42 -3.42 -19.16 -30.74
C PRO A 42 -2.22 -18.28 -30.36
N VAL A 43 -2.45 -17.07 -29.82
CA VAL A 43 -1.37 -16.16 -29.39
C VAL A 43 -0.57 -16.74 -28.23
N LEU A 44 -1.26 -17.38 -27.27
CA LEU A 44 -0.62 -18.05 -26.12
C LEU A 44 0.15 -19.31 -26.53
N MET A 45 -0.27 -19.98 -27.62
CA MET A 45 0.44 -21.14 -28.16
C MET A 45 1.74 -20.74 -28.86
N ASP A 46 1.73 -19.62 -29.60
CA ASP A 46 2.89 -19.15 -30.39
C ASP A 46 4.07 -18.66 -29.52
N ALA A 47 3.81 -18.26 -28.27
CA ALA A 47 4.85 -17.87 -27.31
C ALA A 47 5.79 -19.02 -26.89
N GLY A 48 5.47 -20.26 -27.26
CA GLY A 48 6.23 -21.47 -26.96
C GLY A 48 6.05 -21.98 -25.51
N PRO A 49 6.38 -23.26 -25.25
CA PRO A 49 6.10 -23.91 -23.97
C PRO A 49 6.94 -23.35 -22.82
N ILE A 50 8.12 -22.80 -23.11
CA ILE A 50 9.02 -22.22 -22.10
C ILE A 50 8.38 -20.98 -21.47
N ALA A 51 7.88 -20.05 -22.29
CA ALA A 51 7.24 -18.84 -21.76
C ALA A 51 5.90 -19.17 -21.11
N ARG A 52 5.07 -20.01 -21.75
CA ARG A 52 3.74 -20.36 -21.25
C ARG A 52 3.77 -21.03 -19.88
N ARG A 53 4.65 -22.02 -19.68
CA ARG A 53 4.80 -22.71 -18.38
C ARG A 53 5.72 -21.97 -17.42
N GLY A 54 6.72 -21.25 -17.94
CA GLY A 54 7.68 -20.51 -17.14
C GLY A 54 7.09 -19.27 -16.49
N ALA A 55 6.17 -18.56 -17.16
CA ALA A 55 5.51 -17.35 -16.65
C ALA A 55 4.85 -17.55 -15.27
N PRO A 56 3.93 -18.51 -15.08
CA PRO A 56 3.27 -18.71 -13.78
C PRO A 56 4.25 -19.17 -12.70
N ILE A 57 5.30 -19.93 -13.05
CA ILE A 57 6.34 -20.36 -12.11
C ILE A 57 7.15 -19.15 -11.65
N ALA A 58 7.63 -18.33 -12.58
CA ALA A 58 8.41 -17.13 -12.28
C ALA A 58 7.60 -16.13 -11.44
N ALA A 59 6.31 -15.94 -11.77
CA ALA A 59 5.41 -15.11 -10.99
C ALA A 59 5.24 -15.64 -9.54
N THR A 60 5.00 -16.94 -9.38
CA THR A 60 4.83 -17.57 -8.05
C THR A 60 6.09 -17.44 -7.20
N ILE A 61 7.27 -17.67 -7.80
CA ILE A 61 8.56 -17.49 -7.11
C ILE A 61 8.75 -16.01 -6.72
N ALA A 62 8.47 -15.08 -7.64
CA ALA A 62 8.59 -13.65 -7.39
C ALA A 62 7.67 -13.19 -6.25
N ASP A 63 6.41 -13.64 -6.24
CA ASP A 63 5.42 -13.23 -5.23
C ASP A 63 5.74 -13.78 -3.84
N LEU A 64 6.13 -15.06 -3.73
CA LEU A 64 6.54 -15.66 -2.46
C LEU A 64 7.83 -15.04 -1.91
N ALA A 65 8.81 -14.78 -2.78
CA ALA A 65 10.05 -14.12 -2.40
C ALA A 65 9.82 -12.65 -2.01
N ALA A 66 8.93 -11.94 -2.71
CA ALA A 66 8.54 -10.58 -2.38
C ALA A 66 7.80 -10.52 -1.04
N ALA A 67 6.89 -11.47 -0.78
CA ALA A 67 6.22 -11.61 0.51
C ALA A 67 7.24 -11.81 1.65
N LEU A 68 8.20 -12.74 1.49
CA LEU A 68 9.25 -12.97 2.47
C LEU A 68 10.12 -11.74 2.70
N THR A 69 10.44 -11.00 1.64
CA THR A 69 11.18 -9.73 1.70
C THR A 69 10.41 -8.68 2.50
N LEU A 70 9.14 -8.46 2.15
CA LEU A 70 8.28 -7.45 2.79
C LEU A 70 8.02 -7.77 4.26
N GLY A 71 7.49 -8.96 4.55
CA GLY A 71 7.18 -9.39 5.91
C GLY A 71 8.43 -9.49 6.78
N GLY A 72 9.54 -10.00 6.23
CA GLY A 72 10.83 -10.07 6.93
C GLY A 72 11.41 -8.70 7.28
N ALA A 73 11.32 -7.74 6.35
CA ALA A 73 11.75 -6.37 6.59
C ALA A 73 10.86 -5.65 7.63
N VAL A 74 9.55 -5.88 7.60
CA VAL A 74 8.61 -5.33 8.60
C VAL A 74 8.88 -5.89 10.00
N VAL A 75 9.05 -7.21 10.13
CA VAL A 75 9.42 -7.84 11.41
C VAL A 75 10.75 -7.28 11.91
N SER A 76 11.76 -7.16 11.03
CA SER A 76 13.09 -6.65 11.37
C SER A 76 13.12 -5.16 11.75
N GLY A 77 12.29 -4.33 11.12
CA GLY A 77 12.31 -2.87 11.29
C GLY A 77 11.49 -2.35 12.49
N TRP A 78 10.52 -3.14 12.96
CA TRP A 78 9.58 -2.70 13.99
C TRP A 78 9.37 -3.67 15.16
N LEU A 79 9.63 -4.96 15.00
CA LEU A 79 9.39 -5.96 16.04
C LEU A 79 10.68 -6.45 16.70
N LEU A 80 11.70 -6.79 15.91
CA LEU A 80 12.96 -7.33 16.43
C LEU A 80 13.78 -6.27 17.18
N ARG A 81 14.17 -6.62 18.40
CA ARG A 81 15.00 -5.77 19.28
C ARG A 81 16.47 -6.18 19.24
N ASP A 82 16.73 -7.47 19.16
CA ASP A 82 18.07 -8.04 19.13
C ASP A 82 18.77 -7.83 17.77
N ALA A 83 20.02 -7.36 17.80
CA ALA A 83 20.77 -7.06 16.59
C ALA A 83 21.21 -8.32 15.83
N ALA A 84 21.49 -9.42 16.52
CA ALA A 84 21.92 -10.68 15.90
C ALA A 84 20.73 -11.33 15.18
N ASP A 85 19.55 -11.35 15.81
CA ASP A 85 18.32 -11.86 15.18
C ASP A 85 17.91 -11.01 13.99
N ARG A 86 18.02 -9.68 14.09
CA ARG A 86 17.79 -8.78 12.94
C ARG A 86 18.76 -9.04 11.80
N THR A 87 20.02 -9.30 12.09
CA THR A 87 21.02 -9.64 11.07
C THR A 87 20.66 -10.93 10.35
N ARG A 88 20.24 -11.96 11.08
CA ARG A 88 19.80 -13.23 10.50
C ARG A 88 18.61 -13.07 9.57
N VAL A 89 17.58 -12.34 10.01
CA VAL A 89 16.40 -12.11 9.17
C VAL A 89 16.75 -11.26 7.96
N LEU A 90 17.58 -10.23 8.10
CA LEU A 90 17.96 -9.39 6.96
C LEU A 90 18.84 -10.11 5.93
N LEU A 91 19.62 -11.12 6.33
CA LEU A 91 20.28 -12.01 5.37
C LEU A 91 19.26 -12.79 4.54
N VAL A 92 18.23 -13.35 5.17
CA VAL A 92 17.14 -14.05 4.47
C VAL A 92 16.38 -13.08 3.55
N VAL A 93 16.08 -11.87 4.04
CA VAL A 93 15.44 -10.80 3.25
C VAL A 93 16.30 -10.40 2.05
N GLY A 94 17.61 -10.29 2.20
CA GLY A 94 18.52 -9.98 1.09
C GLY A 94 18.53 -11.07 0.01
N VAL A 95 18.56 -12.34 0.42
CA VAL A 95 18.44 -13.47 -0.52
C VAL A 95 17.07 -13.47 -1.20
N ALA A 96 15.99 -13.29 -0.44
CA ALA A 96 14.63 -13.23 -0.97
C ALA A 96 14.43 -12.06 -1.93
N ALA A 97 15.00 -10.90 -1.64
CA ALA A 97 14.99 -9.75 -2.54
C ALA A 97 15.71 -10.06 -3.85
N GLY A 98 16.90 -10.69 -3.77
CA GLY A 98 17.65 -11.11 -4.96
C GLY A 98 16.87 -12.12 -5.82
N VAL A 99 16.24 -13.11 -5.19
CA VAL A 99 15.34 -14.06 -5.88
C VAL A 99 14.16 -13.33 -6.51
N THR A 100 13.57 -12.35 -5.82
CA THR A 100 12.50 -11.51 -6.36
C THR A 100 12.97 -10.76 -7.61
N THR A 101 14.16 -10.14 -7.58
CA THR A 101 14.73 -9.42 -8.74
C THR A 101 14.89 -10.35 -9.94
N LEU A 102 15.51 -11.52 -9.75
CA LEU A 102 15.72 -12.48 -10.83
C LEU A 102 14.40 -13.00 -11.38
N ALA A 103 13.48 -13.41 -10.51
CA ALA A 103 12.18 -13.94 -10.91
C ALA A 103 11.29 -12.89 -11.59
N ARG A 104 11.35 -11.62 -11.20
CA ARG A 104 10.68 -10.51 -11.91
C ARG A 104 11.31 -10.24 -13.28
N GLY A 105 12.63 -10.34 -13.41
CA GLY A 105 13.31 -10.23 -14.71
C GLY A 105 12.89 -11.37 -15.66
N THR A 106 12.80 -12.60 -15.15
CA THR A 106 12.27 -13.74 -15.89
C THR A 106 10.79 -13.55 -16.24
N SER A 107 9.98 -13.02 -15.31
CA SER A 107 8.56 -12.72 -15.55
C SER A 107 8.39 -11.68 -16.66
N LEU A 108 9.20 -10.61 -16.67
CA LEU A 108 9.20 -9.62 -17.74
C LEU A 108 9.51 -10.26 -19.11
N ALA A 109 10.53 -11.11 -19.18
CA ALA A 109 10.91 -11.80 -20.42
C ALA A 109 9.81 -12.75 -20.91
N PHE A 110 9.16 -13.50 -20.01
CA PHE A 110 8.06 -14.39 -20.37
C PHE A 110 6.78 -13.62 -20.72
N SER A 111 6.45 -12.54 -20.01
CA SER A 111 5.33 -11.66 -20.37
C SER A 111 5.53 -11.02 -21.73
N TYR A 112 6.75 -10.61 -22.07
CA TYR A 112 7.10 -10.13 -23.41
C TYR A 112 6.88 -11.21 -24.48
N ALA A 113 7.40 -12.43 -24.24
CA ALA A 113 7.23 -13.57 -25.15
C ALA A 113 5.75 -13.86 -25.41
N VAL A 114 4.93 -13.87 -24.34
CA VAL A 114 3.49 -14.11 -24.40
C VAL A 114 2.75 -12.98 -25.11
N ALA A 115 3.07 -11.73 -24.80
CA ALA A 115 2.40 -10.57 -25.38
C ALA A 115 2.69 -10.38 -26.88
N THR A 116 3.87 -10.80 -27.34
CA THR A 116 4.30 -10.62 -28.73
C THR A 116 4.21 -11.89 -29.58
N GLY A 117 3.85 -13.03 -28.98
CA GLY A 117 3.87 -14.33 -29.67
C GLY A 117 5.27 -14.74 -30.11
N GLN A 118 6.34 -14.22 -29.48
CA GLN A 118 7.72 -14.52 -29.84
C GLN A 118 8.33 -15.53 -28.86
N PRO A 119 8.62 -16.78 -29.27
CA PRO A 119 9.28 -17.75 -28.41
C PRO A 119 10.62 -17.25 -27.88
N VAL A 120 10.90 -17.57 -26.61
CA VAL A 120 12.19 -17.30 -25.98
C VAL A 120 13.30 -18.02 -26.75
N GLY A 121 14.31 -17.26 -27.21
CA GLY A 121 15.43 -17.77 -27.99
C GLY A 121 15.18 -17.83 -29.50
N SER A 122 14.01 -17.38 -29.99
CA SER A 122 13.79 -17.19 -31.43
C SER A 122 14.68 -16.05 -31.98
N PRO A 123 15.07 -16.07 -33.27
CA PRO A 123 15.90 -15.02 -33.85
C PRO A 123 15.29 -13.61 -33.78
N ARG A 124 13.96 -13.53 -33.70
CA ARG A 124 13.20 -12.28 -33.58
C ARG A 124 13.06 -11.81 -32.13
N PHE A 125 13.32 -12.66 -31.14
CA PHE A 125 13.08 -12.39 -29.72
C PHE A 125 13.74 -11.08 -29.29
N GLY A 126 12.91 -10.08 -28.95
CA GLY A 126 13.35 -8.77 -28.49
C GLY A 126 13.22 -7.66 -29.53
N SER A 127 12.83 -7.96 -30.77
CA SER A 127 12.64 -6.95 -31.83
C SER A 127 11.65 -5.85 -31.43
N ASP A 128 10.64 -6.24 -30.66
CA ASP A 128 9.49 -5.40 -30.30
C ASP A 128 9.57 -4.94 -28.83
N LEU A 129 10.74 -5.10 -28.17
CA LEU A 129 10.90 -4.84 -26.75
C LEU A 129 10.64 -3.37 -26.38
N SER A 130 11.08 -2.42 -27.20
CA SER A 130 10.85 -1.00 -26.97
C SER A 130 9.36 -0.65 -27.01
N VAL A 131 8.60 -1.25 -27.93
CA VAL A 131 7.15 -1.08 -28.05
C VAL A 131 6.45 -1.70 -26.84
N PHE A 132 6.84 -2.92 -26.45
CA PHE A 132 6.28 -3.57 -25.26
C PHE A 132 6.53 -2.76 -23.98
N LEU A 133 7.76 -2.25 -23.78
CA LEU A 133 8.10 -1.44 -22.62
C LEU A 133 7.42 -0.05 -22.61
N ALA A 134 6.82 0.37 -23.72
CA ALA A 134 5.99 1.56 -23.79
C ALA A 134 4.50 1.30 -23.43
N THR A 135 4.10 0.03 -23.29
CA THR A 135 2.76 -0.34 -22.80
C THR A 135 2.68 -0.23 -21.28
N ASP A 136 1.48 -0.05 -20.73
CA ASP A 136 1.26 -0.02 -19.28
C ASP A 136 1.82 -1.26 -18.57
N LEU A 137 1.56 -2.45 -19.14
CA LEU A 137 2.07 -3.70 -18.60
C LEU A 137 3.60 -3.73 -18.57
N GLY A 138 4.24 -3.34 -19.67
CA GLY A 138 5.71 -3.26 -19.78
C GLY A 138 6.32 -2.28 -18.78
N ILE A 139 5.72 -1.09 -18.62
CA ILE A 139 6.16 -0.07 -17.66
C ILE A 139 6.09 -0.60 -16.23
N TRP A 140 5.01 -1.26 -15.83
CA TRP A 140 4.85 -1.77 -14.47
C TRP A 140 5.74 -2.98 -14.16
N LEU A 141 5.94 -3.89 -15.13
CA LEU A 141 6.89 -4.99 -14.99
C LEU A 141 8.33 -4.48 -14.87
N LEU A 142 8.72 -3.51 -15.70
CA LEU A 142 10.04 -2.88 -15.63
C LEU A 142 10.24 -2.11 -14.32
N SER A 143 9.24 -1.33 -13.91
CA SER A 143 9.27 -0.58 -12.64
C SER A 143 9.41 -1.53 -11.44
N GLY A 144 8.64 -2.61 -11.42
CA GLY A 144 8.74 -3.66 -10.40
C GLY A 144 10.12 -4.31 -10.36
N LEU A 145 10.74 -4.56 -11.51
CA LEU A 145 12.10 -5.10 -11.63
C LEU A 145 13.14 -4.12 -11.08
N VAL A 146 13.11 -2.85 -11.50
CA VAL A 146 14.06 -1.81 -11.07
C VAL A 146 13.96 -1.59 -9.56
N ILE A 147 12.73 -1.50 -9.02
CA ILE A 147 12.50 -1.34 -7.59
C ILE A 147 12.96 -2.60 -6.83
N ALA A 148 12.73 -3.80 -7.36
CA ALA A 148 13.22 -5.03 -6.75
C ALA A 148 14.76 -5.06 -6.72
N ALA A 149 15.43 -4.64 -7.79
CA ALA A 149 16.89 -4.54 -7.83
C ALA A 149 17.42 -3.54 -6.78
N LEU A 150 16.79 -2.37 -6.66
CA LEU A 150 17.11 -1.39 -5.61
C LEU A 150 16.86 -1.96 -4.21
N THR A 151 15.77 -2.70 -4.02
CA THR A 151 15.44 -3.37 -2.75
C THR A 151 16.54 -4.36 -2.37
N THR A 152 17.01 -5.16 -3.32
CA THR A 152 18.12 -6.11 -3.14
C THR A 152 19.40 -5.37 -2.75
N THR A 153 19.77 -4.33 -3.49
CA THR A 153 20.95 -3.51 -3.19
C THR A 153 20.89 -2.96 -1.77
N VAL A 154 19.77 -2.36 -1.36
CA VAL A 154 19.64 -1.80 0.00
C VAL A 154 19.63 -2.90 1.06
N ALA A 155 19.00 -4.05 0.80
CA ALA A 155 18.94 -5.17 1.76
C ALA A 155 20.32 -5.76 2.08
N VAL A 156 21.26 -5.75 1.13
CA VAL A 156 22.62 -6.26 1.35
C VAL A 156 23.57 -5.24 1.98
N LEU A 157 23.19 -3.95 2.10
CA LEU A 157 24.04 -2.90 2.71
C LEU A 157 24.27 -3.09 4.22
N GLY A 158 23.45 -3.88 4.91
CA GLY A 158 23.65 -4.17 6.33
C GLY A 158 22.37 -4.44 7.10
N SER A 159 22.48 -4.53 8.42
CA SER A 159 21.41 -5.03 9.30
C SER A 159 20.80 -3.99 10.26
N SER A 160 20.93 -2.70 9.93
CA SER A 160 20.39 -1.63 10.79
C SER A 160 18.86 -1.56 10.73
N VAL A 161 18.24 -1.01 11.77
CA VAL A 161 16.79 -0.71 11.77
C VAL A 161 16.42 0.26 10.65
N ALA A 162 17.34 1.15 10.26
CA ALA A 162 17.16 2.05 9.13
C ALA A 162 16.96 1.26 7.83
N ILE A 163 17.89 0.35 7.56
CA ILE A 163 17.90 -0.48 6.35
C ILE A 163 16.64 -1.35 6.33
N ALA A 164 16.30 -2.02 7.43
CA ALA A 164 15.08 -2.82 7.50
C ALA A 164 13.81 -2.03 7.11
N ARG A 165 13.68 -0.80 7.62
CA ARG A 165 12.52 0.06 7.30
C ARG A 165 12.55 0.54 5.85
N THR A 166 13.72 0.89 5.32
CA THR A 166 13.86 1.27 3.91
C THR A 166 13.51 0.10 2.99
N VAL A 167 14.01 -1.11 3.29
CA VAL A 167 13.69 -2.34 2.54
C VAL A 167 12.20 -2.64 2.60
N ALA A 168 11.54 -2.46 3.75
CA ALA A 168 10.09 -2.65 3.86
C ALA A 168 9.30 -1.69 2.96
N VAL A 169 9.72 -0.42 2.87
CA VAL A 169 9.11 0.56 1.96
C VAL A 169 9.32 0.15 0.50
N LEU A 170 10.56 -0.19 0.12
CA LEU A 170 10.87 -0.60 -1.25
C LEU A 170 10.16 -1.89 -1.66
N ALA A 171 10.11 -2.90 -0.78
CA ALA A 171 9.35 -4.13 -1.00
C ALA A 171 7.83 -3.87 -1.09
N GLY A 172 7.32 -2.89 -0.35
CA GLY A 172 5.96 -2.39 -0.51
C GLY A 172 5.73 -1.79 -1.90
N LEU A 173 6.70 -1.06 -2.44
CA LEU A 173 6.65 -0.52 -3.81
C LEU A 173 6.76 -1.61 -4.89
N VAL A 174 7.52 -2.69 -4.65
CA VAL A 174 7.50 -3.88 -5.53
C VAL A 174 6.09 -4.49 -5.56
N THR A 175 5.46 -4.60 -4.39
CA THR A 175 4.09 -5.11 -4.24
C THR A 175 3.07 -4.19 -4.92
N PHE A 176 3.26 -2.88 -4.82
CA PHE A 176 2.48 -1.87 -5.52
C PHE A 176 2.58 -2.05 -7.04
N ALA A 177 3.80 -2.16 -7.59
CA ALA A 177 3.99 -2.38 -9.03
C ALA A 177 3.29 -3.67 -9.51
N ALA A 178 3.32 -4.75 -8.71
CA ALA A 178 2.61 -5.99 -9.01
C ALA A 178 1.08 -5.83 -8.98
N ALA A 179 0.53 -4.97 -8.12
CA ALA A 179 -0.90 -4.68 -8.10
C ALA A 179 -1.36 -3.93 -9.37
N MET A 180 -0.46 -3.17 -10.00
CA MET A 180 -0.74 -2.39 -11.20
C MET A 180 -0.69 -3.21 -12.51
N THR A 181 -0.17 -4.45 -12.49
CA THR A 181 -0.15 -5.32 -13.69
C THR A 181 -1.49 -6.06 -13.93
N GLY A 182 -2.51 -5.82 -13.10
CA GLY A 182 -3.80 -6.50 -13.18
C GLY A 182 -4.58 -6.20 -14.47
N HIS A 183 -5.22 -7.23 -15.04
CA HIS A 183 -5.84 -7.21 -16.38
C HIS A 183 -7.13 -6.37 -16.52
N ALA A 184 -7.54 -5.63 -15.50
CA ALA A 184 -8.76 -4.83 -15.54
C ALA A 184 -8.56 -3.44 -16.17
N ALA A 185 -7.50 -3.21 -16.94
CA ALA A 185 -7.19 -1.91 -17.53
C ALA A 185 -8.31 -1.52 -18.51
N GLY A 186 -9.02 -0.41 -18.23
CA GLY A 186 -10.10 0.11 -19.07
C GLY A 186 -11.52 -0.05 -18.53
N ASP A 187 -11.74 -0.77 -17.43
CA ASP A 187 -13.06 -0.89 -16.79
C ASP A 187 -13.41 0.31 -15.88
N GLU A 188 -14.70 0.62 -15.71
CA GLU A 188 -15.18 1.66 -14.78
C GLU A 188 -14.69 1.49 -13.33
N THR A 189 -14.43 0.24 -12.96
CA THR A 189 -14.01 -0.16 -11.61
C THR A 189 -12.51 -0.45 -11.51
N HIS A 190 -11.71 -0.14 -12.54
CA HIS A 190 -10.27 -0.43 -12.59
C HIS A 190 -9.51 0.09 -11.37
N GLU A 191 -9.78 1.34 -10.98
CA GLU A 191 -9.13 2.01 -9.83
C GLU A 191 -9.45 1.30 -8.50
N VAL A 192 -10.70 0.87 -8.34
CA VAL A 192 -11.16 0.13 -7.17
C VAL A 192 -10.52 -1.26 -7.13
N GLY A 193 -10.41 -1.93 -8.28
CA GLY A 193 -9.77 -3.24 -8.41
C GLY A 193 -8.28 -3.20 -8.08
N THR A 194 -7.54 -2.24 -8.62
CA THR A 194 -6.10 -2.06 -8.38
C THR A 194 -5.80 -1.66 -6.93
N SER A 195 -6.55 -0.72 -6.35
CA SER A 195 -6.44 -0.35 -4.92
C SER A 195 -6.71 -1.56 -4.01
N THR A 196 -7.77 -2.31 -4.27
CA THR A 196 -8.13 -3.52 -3.51
C THR A 196 -7.03 -4.60 -3.62
N MET A 197 -6.48 -4.82 -4.82
CA MET A 197 -5.39 -5.76 -5.05
C MET A 197 -4.12 -5.36 -4.30
N MET A 198 -3.74 -4.08 -4.34
CA MET A 198 -2.60 -3.56 -3.59
C MET A 198 -2.73 -3.86 -2.09
N ILE A 199 -3.90 -3.57 -1.50
CA ILE A 199 -4.16 -3.84 -0.08
C ILE A 199 -4.03 -5.33 0.22
N HIS A 200 -4.60 -6.17 -0.65
CA HIS A 200 -4.57 -7.62 -0.51
C HIS A 200 -3.13 -8.16 -0.53
N LEU A 201 -2.32 -7.74 -1.51
CA LEU A 201 -0.93 -8.18 -1.67
C LEU A 201 -0.03 -7.68 -0.52
N LEU A 202 -0.22 -6.45 -0.05
CA LEU A 202 0.49 -5.94 1.12
C LEU A 202 0.13 -6.74 2.38
N ALA A 203 -1.16 -7.01 2.59
CA ALA A 203 -1.64 -7.73 3.77
C ALA A 203 -1.12 -9.17 3.81
N VAL A 204 -1.23 -9.91 2.70
CA VAL A 204 -0.70 -11.29 2.61
C VAL A 204 0.82 -11.29 2.70
N GLY A 205 1.53 -10.34 2.06
CA GLY A 205 2.98 -10.27 2.09
C GLY A 205 3.54 -10.05 3.51
N ILE A 206 2.94 -9.12 4.26
CA ILE A 206 3.30 -8.85 5.65
C ILE A 206 2.99 -10.05 6.55
N TRP A 207 1.82 -10.68 6.37
CA TRP A 207 1.40 -11.81 7.19
C TRP A 207 2.22 -13.07 6.87
N LEU A 208 2.13 -13.60 5.66
CA LEU A 208 2.82 -14.82 5.24
C LEU A 208 4.34 -14.70 5.43
N GLY A 209 4.95 -13.63 4.90
CA GLY A 209 6.38 -13.43 4.97
C GLY A 209 6.89 -13.22 6.39
N GLY A 210 6.15 -12.46 7.19
CA GLY A 210 6.49 -12.22 8.59
C GLY A 210 6.41 -13.48 9.44
N LEU A 211 5.39 -14.33 9.22
CA LEU A 211 5.25 -15.58 9.96
C LEU A 211 6.36 -16.56 9.58
N ALA A 212 6.70 -16.61 8.28
CA ALA A 212 7.76 -17.46 7.75
C ALA A 212 9.13 -17.11 8.34
N VAL A 213 9.55 -15.84 8.35
CA VAL A 213 10.85 -15.46 8.93
C VAL A 213 10.92 -15.71 10.44
N LEU A 214 9.81 -15.59 11.17
CA LEU A 214 9.80 -15.91 12.61
C LEU A 214 10.15 -17.39 12.84
N GLN A 215 9.72 -18.30 11.95
CA GLN A 215 10.07 -19.72 12.08
C GLN A 215 11.56 -20.02 11.82
N LEU A 216 12.30 -19.08 11.23
CA LEU A 216 13.74 -19.19 10.96
C LEU A 216 14.61 -18.68 12.11
N LEU A 217 14.02 -17.94 13.06
CA LEU A 217 14.72 -17.43 14.23
C LEU A 217 15.03 -18.55 15.25
N PRO A 218 16.11 -18.39 16.06
CA PRO A 218 16.33 -19.27 17.20
C PRO A 218 15.19 -19.11 18.23
N ASP A 219 15.02 -20.11 19.10
CA ASP A 219 13.94 -20.12 20.09
C ASP A 219 13.90 -18.83 20.94
N ARG A 220 15.05 -18.27 21.31
CA ARG A 220 15.12 -17.02 22.10
C ARG A 220 14.48 -15.82 21.41
N GLY A 221 14.70 -15.67 20.09
CA GLY A 221 14.18 -14.56 19.31
C GLY A 221 12.77 -14.82 18.78
N ARG A 222 12.51 -16.07 18.37
CA ARG A 222 11.20 -16.51 17.88
C ARG A 222 10.13 -16.46 18.97
N ASP A 223 10.46 -16.91 20.17
CA ASP A 223 9.50 -17.06 21.27
C ASP A 223 9.52 -15.84 22.21
N ASP A 224 10.14 -14.72 21.82
CA ASP A 224 10.09 -13.47 22.55
C ASP A 224 8.65 -12.96 22.64
N ALA A 225 8.14 -12.80 23.86
CA ALA A 225 6.74 -12.46 24.09
C ALA A 225 6.35 -11.09 23.50
N ALA A 226 7.26 -10.11 23.45
CA ALA A 226 6.98 -8.80 22.88
C ALA A 226 6.93 -8.86 21.35
N VAL A 227 7.82 -9.63 20.73
CA VAL A 227 7.82 -9.89 19.28
C VAL A 227 6.53 -10.63 18.89
N VAL A 228 6.21 -11.72 19.57
CA VAL A 228 5.03 -12.55 19.27
C VAL A 228 3.72 -11.78 19.47
N ARG A 229 3.57 -11.00 20.56
CA ARG A 229 2.38 -10.15 20.77
C ARG A 229 2.27 -9.05 19.71
N GLY A 230 3.40 -8.40 19.38
CA GLY A 230 3.44 -7.36 18.36
C GLY A 230 3.10 -7.89 16.97
N TYR A 231 3.63 -9.07 16.63
CA TYR A 231 3.33 -9.77 15.39
C TYR A 231 1.88 -10.24 15.33
N SER A 232 1.34 -10.80 16.42
CA SER A 232 -0.07 -11.19 16.49
C SER A 232 -1.01 -10.01 16.26
N HIS A 233 -0.71 -8.81 16.77
CA HIS A 233 -1.49 -7.61 16.45
C HIS A 233 -1.40 -7.24 14.96
N LEU A 234 -0.22 -7.33 14.36
CA LEU A 234 -0.02 -7.07 12.93
C LEU A 234 -0.79 -8.08 12.06
N ALA A 235 -0.76 -9.36 12.42
CA ALA A 235 -1.51 -10.42 11.75
C ALA A 235 -3.03 -10.16 11.79
N LEU A 236 -3.57 -9.58 12.87
CA LEU A 236 -4.98 -9.17 12.92
C LEU A 236 -5.31 -8.11 11.88
N ILE A 237 -4.44 -7.11 11.75
CA ILE A 237 -4.60 -6.03 10.77
C ILE A 237 -4.60 -6.62 9.36
N CYS A 238 -3.66 -7.50 9.06
CA CYS A 238 -3.62 -8.22 7.79
C CYS A 238 -4.88 -9.06 7.55
N TRP A 239 -5.37 -9.78 8.56
CA TRP A 239 -6.59 -10.58 8.45
C TRP A 239 -7.82 -9.71 8.13
N ILE A 240 -7.99 -8.58 8.81
CA ILE A 240 -9.08 -7.61 8.52
C ILE A 240 -8.94 -7.07 7.09
N ALA A 241 -7.73 -6.66 6.69
CA ALA A 241 -7.47 -6.13 5.37
C ALA A 241 -7.76 -7.15 4.25
N LEU A 242 -7.42 -8.43 4.46
CA LEU A 242 -7.73 -9.52 3.54
C LEU A 242 -9.24 -9.81 3.47
N GLY A 243 -9.94 -9.75 4.60
CA GLY A 243 -11.39 -9.91 4.64
C GLY A 243 -12.11 -8.80 3.87
N LEU A 244 -11.78 -7.54 4.16
CA LEU A 244 -12.38 -6.39 3.49
C LEU A 244 -12.06 -6.35 1.99
N SER A 245 -10.80 -6.57 1.61
CA SER A 245 -10.41 -6.61 0.20
C SER A 245 -11.03 -7.79 -0.55
N GLY A 246 -11.15 -8.96 0.09
CA GLY A 246 -11.78 -10.14 -0.50
C GLY A 246 -13.28 -9.96 -0.72
N VAL A 247 -14.01 -9.41 0.27
CA VAL A 247 -15.44 -9.10 0.14
C VAL A 247 -15.66 -8.11 -1.00
N TRP A 248 -14.86 -7.05 -1.07
CA TRP A 248 -14.97 -6.06 -2.14
C TRP A 248 -14.67 -6.66 -3.53
N ALA A 249 -13.63 -7.48 -3.62
CA ALA A 249 -13.26 -8.15 -4.87
C ALA A 249 -14.33 -9.12 -5.38
N LEU A 250 -15.06 -9.80 -4.49
CA LEU A 250 -16.21 -10.62 -4.87
C LEU A 250 -17.41 -9.74 -5.25
N ALA A 251 -17.70 -8.70 -4.47
CA ALA A 251 -18.86 -7.83 -4.68
C ALA A 251 -18.84 -7.14 -6.06
N VAL A 252 -17.66 -6.75 -6.56
CA VAL A 252 -17.52 -6.11 -7.88
C VAL A 252 -17.51 -7.12 -9.03
N ARG A 253 -17.30 -8.41 -8.74
CA ARG A 253 -17.14 -9.46 -9.77
C ARG A 253 -18.30 -10.45 -9.83
N MET A 254 -19.34 -10.25 -9.01
CA MET A 254 -20.55 -11.08 -8.98
C MET A 254 -21.74 -10.26 -9.44
N ASN A 255 -22.60 -10.81 -10.31
CA ASN A 255 -23.82 -10.14 -10.73
C ASN A 255 -24.97 -10.39 -9.74
N HIS A 256 -25.03 -11.59 -9.16
CA HIS A 256 -26.07 -11.98 -8.19
C HIS A 256 -25.58 -13.10 -7.26
N PRO A 257 -26.16 -13.24 -6.05
CA PRO A 257 -25.70 -14.24 -5.06
C PRO A 257 -25.81 -15.71 -5.52
N GLY A 258 -26.67 -16.01 -6.49
CA GLY A 258 -26.84 -17.37 -7.04
C GLY A 258 -25.58 -17.92 -7.72
N GLU A 259 -24.66 -17.04 -8.14
CA GLU A 259 -23.39 -17.43 -8.78
C GLU A 259 -22.47 -18.23 -7.86
N ILE A 260 -22.73 -18.25 -6.54
CA ILE A 260 -22.03 -19.12 -5.59
C ILE A 260 -22.15 -20.60 -5.98
N LEU A 261 -23.25 -21.01 -6.62
CA LEU A 261 -23.48 -22.40 -7.02
C LEU A 261 -23.07 -22.69 -8.47
N THR A 262 -23.00 -21.67 -9.33
CA THR A 262 -22.82 -21.86 -10.78
C THR A 262 -21.44 -21.43 -11.29
N SER A 263 -20.75 -20.50 -10.61
CA SER A 263 -19.47 -19.96 -11.05
C SER A 263 -18.29 -20.56 -10.27
N ALA A 264 -17.38 -21.23 -10.98
CA ALA A 264 -16.14 -21.74 -10.39
C ALA A 264 -15.29 -20.63 -9.76
N TYR A 265 -15.27 -19.44 -10.39
CA TYR A 265 -14.57 -18.26 -9.86
C TYR A 265 -15.12 -17.86 -8.48
N VAL A 266 -16.44 -17.80 -8.33
CA VAL A 266 -17.10 -17.45 -7.05
C VAL A 266 -16.89 -18.55 -6.01
N GLN A 267 -16.97 -19.82 -6.40
CA GLN A 267 -16.70 -20.96 -5.51
C GLN A 267 -15.27 -20.94 -4.95
N LEU A 268 -14.27 -20.63 -5.79
CA LEU A 268 -12.89 -20.44 -5.34
C LEU A 268 -12.78 -19.26 -4.35
N GLY A 269 -13.50 -18.16 -4.61
CA GLY A 269 -13.62 -17.03 -3.70
C GLY A 269 -14.20 -17.42 -2.34
N VAL A 270 -15.29 -18.19 -2.32
CA VAL A 270 -15.93 -18.71 -1.10
C VAL A 270 -15.01 -19.67 -0.35
N ALA A 271 -14.30 -20.57 -1.05
CA ALA A 271 -13.32 -21.46 -0.43
C ALA A 271 -12.20 -20.67 0.27
N LYS A 272 -11.72 -19.58 -0.34
CA LYS A 272 -10.75 -18.66 0.29
C LYS A 272 -11.34 -17.95 1.51
N ALA A 273 -12.61 -17.55 1.46
CA ALA A 273 -13.28 -16.96 2.62
C ALA A 273 -13.38 -17.96 3.79
N VAL A 274 -13.75 -19.22 3.53
CA VAL A 274 -13.75 -20.29 4.54
C VAL A 274 -12.36 -20.50 5.13
N LEU A 275 -11.31 -20.57 4.29
CA LEU A 275 -9.93 -20.66 4.77
C LEU A 275 -9.55 -19.47 5.66
N LEU A 276 -9.97 -18.26 5.30
CA LEU A 276 -9.71 -17.05 6.09
C LEU A 276 -10.39 -17.12 7.47
N PHE A 277 -11.58 -17.70 7.59
CA PHE A 277 -12.24 -17.95 8.87
C PHE A 277 -11.54 -19.04 9.69
N VAL A 278 -11.07 -20.12 9.05
CA VAL A 278 -10.27 -21.15 9.73
C VAL A 278 -8.97 -20.54 10.27
N LEU A 279 -8.28 -19.72 9.48
CA LEU A 279 -7.10 -18.98 9.91
C LEU A 279 -7.40 -18.04 11.10
N ALA A 280 -8.58 -17.39 11.11
CA ALA A 280 -9.02 -16.58 12.25
C ALA A 280 -9.14 -17.41 13.54
N ALA A 281 -9.74 -18.60 13.45
CA ALA A 281 -9.89 -19.51 14.57
C ALA A 281 -8.52 -19.99 15.10
N LEU A 282 -7.59 -20.36 14.20
CA LEU A 282 -6.22 -20.70 14.57
C LEU A 282 -5.51 -19.52 15.24
N GLY A 283 -5.66 -18.31 14.71
CA GLY A 283 -5.11 -17.09 15.30
C GLY A 283 -5.68 -16.82 16.71
N ALA A 284 -6.96 -17.08 16.94
CA ALA A 284 -7.58 -16.98 18.26
C ALA A 284 -6.99 -18.02 19.24
N LEU A 285 -6.78 -19.27 18.80
CA LEU A 285 -6.12 -20.31 19.59
C LEU A 285 -4.66 -19.93 19.91
N GLN A 286 -3.92 -19.38 18.96
CA GLN A 286 -2.56 -18.86 19.19
C GLN A 286 -2.54 -17.73 20.22
N ARG A 287 -3.48 -16.76 20.14
CA ARG A 287 -3.61 -15.69 21.13
C ARG A 287 -3.85 -16.22 22.53
N ARG A 288 -4.67 -17.27 22.69
CA ARG A 288 -4.86 -17.93 23.97
C ARG A 288 -3.54 -18.47 24.52
N GLN A 289 -2.75 -19.16 23.69
CA GLN A 289 -1.42 -19.67 24.09
C GLN A 289 -0.47 -18.55 24.52
N ILE A 290 -0.49 -17.40 23.82
CA ILE A 290 0.33 -16.23 24.18
C ILE A 290 -0.05 -15.68 25.56
N VAL A 291 -1.34 -15.61 25.86
CA VAL A 291 -1.84 -15.05 27.13
C VAL A 291 -1.54 -15.99 28.31
N ILE A 292 -1.76 -17.30 28.14
CA ILE A 292 -1.64 -18.27 29.24
C ILE A 292 -0.21 -18.78 29.45
N GLY A 293 0.63 -18.77 28.41
CA GLY A 293 1.88 -19.53 28.40
C GLY A 293 3.16 -18.70 28.28
N PHE A 294 3.12 -17.48 27.74
CA PHE A 294 4.34 -16.70 27.47
C PHE A 294 4.66 -15.75 28.63
N GLY A 295 5.63 -16.15 29.46
CA GLY A 295 6.12 -15.36 30.61
C GLY A 295 5.24 -15.39 31.85
N THR A 296 4.20 -16.24 31.87
CA THR A 296 3.21 -16.33 32.96
C THR A 296 3.06 -17.74 33.54
N ALA A 297 3.56 -18.77 32.86
CA ALA A 297 3.45 -20.18 33.27
C ALA A 297 4.76 -20.74 33.87
N PRO A 298 4.72 -21.83 34.65
CA PRO A 298 5.91 -22.60 35.03
C PRO A 298 6.69 -23.09 33.80
N ALA A 299 7.99 -23.38 33.95
CA ALA A 299 8.90 -23.68 32.84
C ALA A 299 8.41 -24.79 31.88
N ASP A 300 7.77 -25.85 32.40
CA ASP A 300 7.20 -26.92 31.57
C ASP A 300 5.94 -26.48 30.82
N GLY A 301 5.08 -25.69 31.46
CA GLY A 301 3.90 -25.09 30.84
C GLY A 301 4.26 -24.11 29.73
N GLU A 302 5.31 -23.31 29.94
CA GLU A 302 5.82 -22.39 28.93
C GLU A 302 6.40 -23.14 27.71
N ARG A 303 7.17 -24.21 27.94
CA ARG A 303 7.66 -25.08 26.84
C ARG A 303 6.51 -25.66 26.02
N HIS A 304 5.47 -26.17 26.69
CA HIS A 304 4.30 -26.75 26.02
C HIS A 304 3.51 -25.70 25.22
N ALA A 305 3.30 -24.51 25.78
CA ALA A 305 2.62 -23.42 25.10
C ALA A 305 3.37 -22.95 23.85
N ARG A 306 4.70 -22.80 23.94
CA ARG A 306 5.56 -22.45 22.78
C ARG A 306 5.53 -23.52 21.69
N ALA A 307 5.58 -24.80 22.07
CA ALA A 307 5.48 -25.91 21.12
C ALA A 307 4.12 -25.94 20.40
N THR A 308 3.02 -25.72 21.14
CA THR A 308 1.66 -25.65 20.58
C THR A 308 1.50 -24.45 19.66
N TYR A 309 1.96 -23.27 20.08
CA TYR A 309 1.99 -22.06 19.25
C TYR A 309 2.73 -22.33 17.93
N ARG A 310 3.89 -22.99 17.97
CA ARG A 310 4.66 -23.32 16.78
C ARG A 310 3.91 -24.27 15.82
N ARG A 311 3.25 -25.30 16.34
CA ARG A 311 2.43 -26.21 15.52
C ARG A 311 1.30 -25.46 14.82
N LEU A 312 0.61 -24.57 15.54
CA LEU A 312 -0.44 -23.72 14.98
C LEU A 312 0.12 -22.76 13.92
N ALA A 313 1.29 -22.15 14.14
CA ALA A 313 1.93 -21.26 13.18
C ALA A 313 2.35 -21.99 11.88
N LEU A 314 2.85 -23.23 11.99
CA LEU A 314 3.17 -24.05 10.83
C LEU A 314 1.91 -24.48 10.06
N LEU A 315 0.82 -24.82 10.77
CA LEU A 315 -0.47 -25.10 10.15
C LEU A 315 -1.04 -23.86 9.44
N GLU A 316 -0.92 -22.69 10.05
CA GLU A 316 -1.31 -21.41 9.47
C GLU A 316 -0.56 -21.13 8.15
N LEU A 317 0.76 -21.32 8.14
CA LEU A 317 1.57 -21.22 6.91
C LEU A 317 1.12 -22.20 5.82
N ALA A 318 0.79 -23.44 6.19
CA ALA A 318 0.30 -24.44 5.24
C ALA A 318 -1.04 -24.04 4.62
N LEU A 319 -1.99 -23.55 5.44
CA LEU A 319 -3.29 -23.06 4.97
C LEU A 319 -3.18 -21.78 4.12
N MET A 320 -2.23 -20.89 4.44
CA MET A 320 -1.92 -19.75 3.57
C MET A 320 -1.35 -20.21 2.22
N GLY A 321 -0.48 -21.21 2.22
CA GLY A 321 0.02 -21.82 0.98
C GLY A 321 -1.13 -22.35 0.12
N LEU A 322 -2.10 -23.04 0.73
CA LEU A 322 -3.32 -23.47 0.06
C LEU A 322 -4.14 -22.28 -0.49
N ALA A 323 -4.31 -21.21 0.29
CA ALA A 323 -5.01 -20.02 -0.14
C ALA A 323 -4.32 -19.31 -1.33
N VAL A 324 -2.98 -19.31 -1.37
CA VAL A 324 -2.18 -18.81 -2.51
C VAL A 324 -2.38 -19.72 -3.73
N ALA A 325 -2.40 -21.04 -3.56
CA ALA A 325 -2.68 -21.98 -4.64
C ALA A 325 -4.07 -21.76 -5.26
N LEU A 326 -5.09 -21.57 -4.42
CA LEU A 326 -6.44 -21.24 -4.87
C LEU A 326 -6.49 -19.86 -5.55
N ALA A 327 -5.67 -18.90 -5.11
CA ALA A 327 -5.56 -17.60 -5.76
C ALA A 327 -5.00 -17.72 -7.19
N ALA A 328 -3.98 -18.55 -7.39
CA ALA A 328 -3.42 -18.83 -8.71
C ALA A 328 -4.47 -19.49 -9.63
N ALA A 329 -5.24 -20.45 -9.12
CA ALA A 329 -6.36 -21.07 -9.84
C ALA A 329 -7.48 -20.07 -10.19
N MET A 330 -7.76 -19.14 -9.29
CA MET A 330 -8.78 -18.11 -9.49
C MET A 330 -8.33 -17.03 -10.48
N SER A 331 -7.03 -16.73 -10.55
CA SER A 331 -6.46 -15.74 -11.49
C SER A 331 -6.57 -16.17 -12.95
N SER A 332 -6.70 -17.46 -13.21
CA SER A 332 -6.92 -18.05 -14.53
C SER A 332 -8.40 -18.36 -14.83
N SER A 333 -9.30 -18.11 -13.88
CA SER A 333 -10.74 -18.33 -14.07
C SER A 333 -11.39 -17.01 -14.49
N PRO A 334 -12.20 -16.97 -15.57
CA PRO A 334 -12.91 -15.75 -15.94
C PRO A 334 -13.93 -15.39 -14.84
N PRO A 335 -13.98 -14.12 -14.38
CA PRO A 335 -15.03 -13.68 -13.47
C PRO A 335 -16.40 -13.70 -14.17
N PRO A 336 -17.51 -13.92 -13.45
CA PRO A 336 -18.84 -13.96 -14.05
C PRO A 336 -19.41 -12.58 -14.42
N ALA A 337 -18.94 -11.50 -13.79
CA ALA A 337 -19.27 -10.15 -14.22
C ALA A 337 -18.66 -9.84 -15.59
N GLU A 338 -19.46 -9.30 -16.51
CA GLU A 338 -19.00 -8.85 -17.82
C GLU A 338 -18.06 -7.63 -17.68
N VAL A 339 -17.03 -7.58 -18.51
CA VAL A 339 -16.12 -6.43 -18.63
C VAL A 339 -16.95 -5.23 -19.11
N GLY A 340 -16.91 -4.13 -18.35
CA GLY A 340 -17.75 -2.96 -18.61
C GLY A 340 -17.26 -2.22 -19.85
N VAL A 341 -18.17 -1.81 -20.73
CA VAL A 341 -17.82 -0.87 -21.80
C VAL A 341 -17.51 0.48 -21.15
N PRO A 342 -16.39 1.16 -21.50
CA PRO A 342 -16.11 2.48 -20.99
C PRO A 342 -17.30 3.42 -21.23
N PRO A 343 -17.67 4.26 -20.23
CA PRO A 343 -18.85 5.09 -20.31
C PRO A 343 -18.74 6.06 -21.49
N ALA A 344 -19.85 6.25 -22.20
CA ALA A 344 -19.89 7.09 -23.39
C ALA A 344 -19.60 8.57 -23.07
N GLY A 345 -19.09 9.30 -24.07
CA GLY A 345 -18.80 10.74 -23.97
C GLY A 345 -17.35 11.05 -23.58
N THR A 346 -16.94 12.30 -23.76
CA THR A 346 -15.52 12.69 -23.59
C THR A 346 -15.04 12.59 -22.15
N ALA A 347 -15.89 12.92 -21.17
CA ALA A 347 -15.58 12.66 -19.75
C ALA A 347 -15.34 11.17 -19.48
N GLY A 348 -16.20 10.27 -19.97
CA GLY A 348 -16.04 8.84 -19.74
C GLY A 348 -14.73 8.28 -20.30
N VAL A 349 -14.34 8.75 -21.50
CA VAL A 349 -13.04 8.40 -22.13
C VAL A 349 -11.85 8.92 -21.30
N LEU A 350 -11.96 10.11 -20.72
CA LEU A 350 -10.87 10.68 -19.92
C LEU A 350 -10.81 10.07 -18.52
N THR A 351 -11.91 10.08 -17.77
CA THR A 351 -11.92 9.75 -16.34
C THR A 351 -12.04 8.26 -16.06
N GLY A 352 -12.55 7.49 -17.03
CA GLY A 352 -12.92 6.09 -16.89
C GLY A 352 -14.27 5.85 -16.20
N TYR A 353 -15.07 6.90 -15.93
CA TYR A 353 -16.38 6.76 -15.29
C TYR A 353 -17.37 7.82 -15.83
N PRO A 354 -18.70 7.62 -15.74
CA PRO A 354 -19.67 8.53 -16.36
C PRO A 354 -19.53 9.95 -15.80
N LEU A 355 -19.81 10.96 -16.65
CA LEU A 355 -19.83 12.36 -16.22
C LEU A 355 -20.82 12.50 -15.04
N PRO A 356 -20.38 13.01 -13.87
CA PRO A 356 -21.27 13.17 -12.74
C PRO A 356 -22.36 14.21 -13.05
N ALA A 357 -23.49 14.10 -12.34
CA ALA A 357 -24.55 15.09 -12.41
C ALA A 357 -24.05 16.48 -11.97
N ALA A 358 -24.77 17.54 -12.38
CA ALA A 358 -24.45 18.90 -11.97
C ALA A 358 -24.33 19.00 -10.43
N PRO A 359 -23.35 19.79 -9.91
CA PRO A 359 -23.05 19.86 -8.49
C PRO A 359 -24.09 20.70 -7.72
N GLU A 360 -25.32 20.18 -7.61
CA GLU A 360 -26.38 20.67 -6.74
C GLU A 360 -26.20 20.12 -5.32
N LEU A 361 -26.82 20.73 -4.32
CA LEU A 361 -26.63 20.32 -2.92
C LEU A 361 -26.94 18.83 -2.68
N LEU A 362 -28.07 18.34 -3.20
CA LEU A 362 -28.48 16.94 -3.01
C LEU A 362 -27.62 15.97 -3.83
N THR A 363 -27.26 16.32 -5.06
CA THR A 363 -26.41 15.47 -5.92
C THR A 363 -25.01 15.37 -5.35
N VAL A 364 -24.43 16.48 -4.87
CA VAL A 364 -23.14 16.51 -4.19
C VAL A 364 -23.19 15.64 -2.93
N LEU A 365 -24.20 15.79 -2.06
CA LEU A 365 -24.28 14.98 -0.84
C LEU A 365 -24.48 13.48 -1.12
N ALA A 366 -25.18 13.13 -2.21
CA ALA A 366 -25.39 11.77 -2.66
C ALA A 366 -24.22 11.19 -3.47
N ALA A 367 -23.31 12.02 -3.98
CA ALA A 367 -22.17 11.61 -4.79
C ALA A 367 -21.10 10.90 -3.95
N TRP A 368 -21.03 9.57 -4.07
CA TRP A 368 -20.06 8.74 -3.39
C TRP A 368 -19.42 7.73 -4.35
N ARG A 369 -18.10 7.66 -4.32
CA ARG A 369 -17.32 6.65 -5.04
C ARG A 369 -16.23 6.14 -4.09
N PRO A 370 -16.52 5.05 -3.34
CA PRO A 370 -15.59 4.53 -2.34
C PRO A 370 -14.22 4.23 -2.92
N ASP A 371 -13.19 4.78 -2.29
CA ASP A 371 -11.80 4.47 -2.60
C ASP A 371 -11.24 3.48 -1.58
N PRO A 372 -10.99 2.21 -1.97
CA PRO A 372 -10.48 1.20 -1.06
C PRO A 372 -9.17 1.60 -0.39
N PHE A 373 -8.32 2.37 -1.07
CA PHE A 373 -7.01 2.76 -0.53
C PHE A 373 -7.15 3.72 0.65
N GLY A 374 -7.87 4.83 0.50
CA GLY A 374 -8.15 5.78 1.57
C GLY A 374 -8.86 5.13 2.76
N MET A 375 -9.83 4.25 2.50
CA MET A 375 -10.53 3.48 3.55
C MET A 375 -9.59 2.53 4.30
N ALA A 376 -8.77 1.76 3.58
CA ALA A 376 -7.80 0.85 4.20
C ALA A 376 -6.75 1.62 5.00
N LEU A 377 -6.27 2.75 4.50
CA LEU A 377 -5.34 3.61 5.22
C LEU A 377 -5.95 4.13 6.52
N ALA A 378 -7.21 4.56 6.51
CA ALA A 378 -7.96 4.96 7.70
C ALA A 378 -8.09 3.81 8.72
N CYS A 379 -8.41 2.60 8.26
CA CYS A 379 -8.45 1.41 9.11
C CYS A 379 -7.08 1.10 9.74
N VAL A 380 -6.01 1.12 8.95
CA VAL A 380 -4.64 0.88 9.43
C VAL A 380 -4.24 1.92 10.46
N MET A 381 -4.54 3.20 10.23
CA MET A 381 -4.30 4.28 11.19
C MET A 381 -4.95 3.99 12.55
N VAL A 382 -6.24 3.62 12.55
CA VAL A 382 -6.98 3.31 13.79
C VAL A 382 -6.44 2.05 14.47
N LEU A 383 -6.18 0.98 13.72
CA LEU A 383 -5.71 -0.29 14.28
C LEU A 383 -4.28 -0.22 14.80
N VAL A 384 -3.41 0.57 14.17
CA VAL A 384 -2.04 0.82 14.68
C VAL A 384 -2.08 1.67 15.95
N TRP A 385 -3.01 2.61 16.05
CA TRP A 385 -3.19 3.43 17.24
C TRP A 385 -3.78 2.63 18.41
N TRP A 386 -4.80 1.82 18.14
CA TRP A 386 -5.50 1.01 19.13
C TRP A 386 -4.81 -0.34 19.32
N ARG A 387 -3.63 -0.30 19.92
CA ARG A 387 -2.90 -1.50 20.37
C ARG A 387 -3.27 -1.81 21.82
N PRO A 388 -3.83 -3.00 22.14
CA PRO A 388 -4.23 -3.34 23.51
C PRO A 388 -3.10 -3.24 24.54
N SER A 389 -1.86 -3.45 24.11
CA SER A 389 -0.66 -3.37 24.97
C SER A 389 0.02 -1.98 24.96
N ALA A 390 -0.55 -0.98 24.29
CA ALA A 390 0.03 0.37 24.27
C ALA A 390 -0.40 1.19 25.51
N PRO A 391 0.46 2.12 25.98
CA PRO A 391 0.07 3.04 27.04
C PRO A 391 -1.20 3.82 26.68
N ARG A 392 -2.03 4.13 27.69
CA ARG A 392 -3.22 4.97 27.52
C ARG A 392 -2.83 6.29 26.84
N ARG A 393 -3.51 6.61 25.74
CA ARG A 393 -3.28 7.85 24.98
C ARG A 393 -4.23 8.94 25.45
N PRO A 394 -3.80 10.22 25.45
CA PRO A 394 -4.70 11.34 25.75
C PRO A 394 -5.92 11.35 24.83
N ARG A 395 -7.12 11.59 25.39
CA ARG A 395 -8.39 11.62 24.63
C ARG A 395 -8.33 12.54 23.41
N GLY A 396 -7.73 13.72 23.55
CA GLY A 396 -7.59 14.67 22.44
C GLY A 396 -6.64 14.23 21.31
N GLN A 397 -5.75 13.25 21.54
CA GLN A 397 -4.96 12.64 20.45
C GLN A 397 -5.79 11.59 19.72
N SER A 398 -6.54 10.75 20.44
CA SER A 398 -7.44 9.77 19.84
C SER A 398 -8.55 10.44 19.02
N LEU A 399 -9.15 11.53 19.51
CA LEU A 399 -10.15 12.29 18.75
C LEU A 399 -9.58 12.86 17.45
N ARG A 400 -8.37 13.41 17.47
CA ARG A 400 -7.71 13.93 16.27
C ARG A 400 -7.35 12.85 15.26
N LEU A 401 -7.01 11.64 15.73
CA LEU A 401 -6.81 10.50 14.84
C LEU A 401 -8.11 10.03 14.20
N VAL A 402 -9.18 9.90 14.99
CA VAL A 402 -10.49 9.48 14.44
C VAL A 402 -10.99 10.54 13.47
N ALA A 403 -10.85 11.83 13.80
CA ALA A 403 -11.15 12.92 12.89
C ALA A 403 -10.32 12.84 11.61
N SER A 404 -9.01 12.59 11.68
CA SER A 404 -8.19 12.45 10.47
C SER A 404 -8.59 11.23 9.64
N ALA A 405 -8.94 10.09 10.26
CA ALA A 405 -9.44 8.92 9.56
C ALA A 405 -10.79 9.17 8.86
N VAL A 406 -11.73 9.85 9.53
CA VAL A 406 -13.03 10.21 8.97
C VAL A 406 -12.86 11.19 7.81
N VAL A 407 -12.10 12.27 8.01
CA VAL A 407 -11.86 13.27 6.96
C VAL A 407 -11.12 12.64 5.78
N LEU A 408 -10.16 11.73 6.01
CA LEU A 408 -9.50 10.98 4.93
C LEU A 408 -10.51 10.22 4.06
N VAL A 409 -11.43 9.47 4.68
CA VAL A 409 -12.47 8.74 3.95
C VAL A 409 -13.40 9.71 3.21
N LEU A 410 -13.83 10.81 3.84
CA LEU A 410 -14.68 11.80 3.18
C LEU A 410 -14.01 12.43 1.95
N LEU A 411 -12.71 12.74 2.03
CA LEU A 411 -11.99 13.35 0.92
C LEU A 411 -11.66 12.35 -0.21
N THR A 412 -11.43 11.08 0.12
CA THR A 412 -11.04 10.05 -0.86
C THR A 412 -12.22 9.26 -1.42
N SER A 413 -13.36 9.24 -0.74
CA SER A 413 -14.54 8.47 -1.15
C SER A 413 -15.80 9.31 -1.41
N GLY A 414 -15.80 10.55 -0.93
CA GLY A 414 -16.95 11.45 -1.01
C GLY A 414 -16.97 12.30 -2.29
N PRO A 415 -17.70 13.44 -2.25
CA PRO A 415 -18.03 14.19 -3.46
C PRO A 415 -16.80 14.79 -4.14
N LEU A 416 -15.81 15.24 -3.35
CA LEU A 416 -14.57 15.77 -3.91
C LEU A 416 -13.85 14.72 -4.77
N ASN A 417 -13.91 13.44 -4.40
CA ASN A 417 -13.32 12.37 -5.21
C ASN A 417 -14.10 12.10 -6.51
N VAL A 418 -15.43 12.23 -6.48
CA VAL A 418 -16.29 12.07 -7.65
C VAL A 418 -16.06 13.20 -8.67
N TYR A 419 -15.89 14.44 -8.19
CA TYR A 419 -15.72 15.61 -9.05
C TYR A 419 -14.26 15.93 -9.38
N SER A 420 -13.26 15.37 -8.69
CA SER A 420 -11.84 15.77 -8.84
C SER A 420 -11.23 15.47 -10.19
N LYS A 421 -11.78 14.56 -11.00
CA LYS A 421 -11.32 14.37 -12.38
C LYS A 421 -12.03 15.24 -13.40
N VAL A 422 -13.08 15.98 -13.03
CA VAL A 422 -13.84 16.82 -13.97
C VAL A 422 -13.82 18.31 -13.59
N LEU A 423 -13.52 18.64 -12.34
CA LEU A 423 -13.38 20.00 -11.82
C LEU A 423 -11.99 20.21 -11.20
N ILE A 424 -11.32 21.29 -11.59
CA ILE A 424 -10.05 21.74 -11.01
C ILE A 424 -10.28 22.19 -9.57
N SER A 425 -11.39 22.87 -9.29
CA SER A 425 -11.75 23.30 -7.94
C SER A 425 -11.84 22.13 -6.97
N ALA A 426 -12.54 21.06 -7.34
CA ALA A 426 -12.63 19.83 -6.55
C ALA A 426 -11.28 19.16 -6.40
N HIS A 427 -10.48 19.08 -7.47
CA HIS A 427 -9.15 18.47 -7.45
C HIS A 427 -8.18 19.19 -6.49
N VAL A 428 -8.06 20.51 -6.63
CA VAL A 428 -7.22 21.36 -5.78
C VAL A 428 -7.68 21.26 -4.32
N LEU A 429 -8.99 21.36 -4.09
CA LEU A 429 -9.55 21.33 -2.73
C LEU A 429 -9.33 19.98 -2.05
N GLN A 430 -9.47 18.86 -2.78
CA GLN A 430 -9.19 17.52 -2.27
C GLN A 430 -7.75 17.41 -1.75
N HIS A 431 -6.77 17.78 -2.59
CA HIS A 431 -5.34 17.69 -2.22
C HIS A 431 -4.95 18.69 -1.13
N LEU A 432 -5.49 19.92 -1.19
CA LEU A 432 -5.23 20.92 -0.18
C LEU A 432 -5.76 20.48 1.19
N LEU A 433 -6.98 19.92 1.27
CA LEU A 433 -7.55 19.42 2.51
C LEU A 433 -6.87 18.13 3.01
N LEU A 434 -6.40 17.26 2.10
CA LEU A 434 -5.55 16.12 2.49
C LEU A 434 -4.28 16.60 3.20
N MET A 435 -3.68 17.71 2.74
CA MET A 435 -2.53 18.33 3.39
C MET A 435 -2.89 19.05 4.69
N THR A 436 -3.82 20.01 4.65
CA THR A 436 -4.07 20.96 5.74
C THR A 436 -5.00 20.42 6.83
N ALA A 437 -5.89 19.49 6.50
CA ALA A 437 -6.76 18.83 7.48
C ALA A 437 -6.16 17.49 7.92
N VAL A 438 -6.07 16.51 7.02
CA VAL A 438 -5.68 15.14 7.41
C VAL A 438 -4.19 15.09 7.81
N GLY A 439 -3.31 15.55 6.93
CA GLY A 439 -1.86 15.55 7.16
C GLY A 439 -1.47 16.38 8.39
N ALA A 440 -2.04 17.57 8.54
CA ALA A 440 -1.77 18.41 9.71
C ALA A 440 -2.25 17.75 11.03
N LEU A 441 -3.43 17.13 11.04
CA LEU A 441 -3.93 16.40 12.21
C LEU A 441 -3.00 15.23 12.57
N LEU A 442 -2.58 14.44 11.59
CA LEU A 442 -1.62 13.34 11.79
C LEU A 442 -0.28 13.85 12.32
N GLY A 443 0.26 14.90 11.71
CA GLY A 443 1.50 15.55 12.17
C GLY A 443 1.37 16.15 13.56
N SER A 444 0.16 16.50 14.02
CA SER A 444 -0.10 17.06 15.36
C SER A 444 -0.16 16.00 16.48
N ILE A 445 -0.40 14.74 16.13
CA ILE A 445 -0.44 13.60 17.08
C ILE A 445 0.82 12.72 16.99
N GLY A 446 1.51 12.74 15.85
CA GLY A 446 2.74 11.98 15.64
C GLY A 446 3.87 12.40 16.57
N ALA A 447 4.70 11.45 16.98
CA ALA A 447 5.96 11.77 17.65
C ALA A 447 6.94 12.36 16.61
N VAL A 448 7.65 13.44 16.97
CA VAL A 448 8.69 14.00 16.10
C VAL A 448 9.84 12.99 16.03
N PRO A 449 10.14 12.40 14.85
CA PRO A 449 11.19 11.39 14.75
C PRO A 449 12.55 11.92 15.17
N GLN A 450 13.35 11.14 15.89
CA GLN A 450 14.68 11.56 16.35
C GLN A 450 15.59 11.97 15.19
N ARG A 451 15.47 11.32 14.02
CA ARG A 451 16.18 11.73 12.79
C ARG A 451 15.78 13.11 12.30
N LEU A 452 14.48 13.43 12.37
CA LEU A 452 14.00 14.75 11.99
C LEU A 452 14.53 15.81 12.98
N GLN A 453 14.55 15.48 14.28
CA GLN A 453 15.15 16.35 15.29
C GLN A 453 16.65 16.56 15.04
N SER A 454 17.40 15.51 14.71
CA SER A 454 18.84 15.63 14.42
C SER A 454 19.12 16.38 13.12
N LEU A 455 18.31 16.19 12.07
CA LEU A 455 18.43 16.92 10.81
C LEU A 455 18.18 18.42 11.02
N ILE A 456 17.17 18.78 11.80
CA ILE A 456 16.87 20.18 12.09
C ILE A 456 17.95 20.77 13.02
N GLY A 457 18.35 20.03 14.06
CA GLY A 457 19.42 20.44 14.97
C GLY A 457 19.14 21.78 15.67
N GLY A 458 17.86 22.09 15.92
CA GLY A 458 17.42 23.38 16.47
C GLY A 458 17.48 24.57 15.49
N ARG A 459 17.90 24.36 14.24
CA ARG A 459 18.05 25.44 13.23
C ARG A 459 16.71 25.78 12.62
N TRP A 460 16.26 27.02 12.83
CA TRP A 460 14.98 27.50 12.31
C TRP A 460 14.86 27.40 10.79
N TRP A 461 15.92 27.72 10.04
CA TRP A 461 15.90 27.64 8.58
C TRP A 461 15.71 26.20 8.10
N ALA A 462 16.32 25.20 8.75
CA ALA A 462 16.16 23.80 8.39
C ALA A 462 14.72 23.31 8.65
N ALA A 463 14.14 23.71 9.78
CA ALA A 463 12.74 23.42 10.10
C ALA A 463 11.79 24.08 9.08
N THR A 464 12.02 25.35 8.73
CA THR A 464 11.22 26.08 7.74
C THR A 464 11.34 25.46 6.34
N SER A 465 12.55 25.11 5.90
CA SER A 465 12.77 24.45 4.59
C SER A 465 12.04 23.10 4.51
N LEU A 466 12.13 22.27 5.57
CA LEU A 466 11.40 21.01 5.63
C LEU A 466 9.88 21.22 5.70
N ALA A 467 9.44 22.29 6.35
CA ALA A 467 8.03 22.64 6.42
C ALA A 467 7.46 23.11 5.07
N LEU A 468 8.28 23.79 4.26
CA LEU A 468 7.97 24.24 2.91
C LEU A 468 8.00 23.11 1.88
N LEU A 469 8.77 22.04 2.13
CA LEU A 469 8.97 20.96 1.17
C LEU A 469 7.64 20.32 0.72
N GLY A 470 6.73 20.06 1.65
CA GLY A 470 5.41 19.48 1.34
C GLY A 470 4.62 20.35 0.35
N PRO A 471 4.28 21.59 0.71
CA PRO A 471 3.51 22.47 -0.19
C PRO A 471 4.24 22.76 -1.50
N ALA A 472 5.57 22.93 -1.48
CA ALA A 472 6.36 23.16 -2.69
C ALA A 472 6.29 21.99 -3.67
N VAL A 473 6.41 20.75 -3.18
CA VAL A 473 6.28 19.54 -4.01
C VAL A 473 4.85 19.39 -4.54
N LEU A 474 3.83 19.71 -3.72
CA LEU A 474 2.45 19.67 -4.18
C LEU A 474 2.24 20.69 -5.32
N ILE A 475 2.67 21.93 -5.15
CA ILE A 475 2.58 22.97 -6.20
C ILE A 475 3.34 22.53 -7.46
N ALA A 476 4.55 21.98 -7.32
CA ALA A 476 5.32 21.45 -8.42
C ALA A 476 4.54 20.37 -9.19
N GLY A 477 3.80 19.51 -8.50
CA GLY A 477 2.92 18.51 -9.12
C GLY A 477 1.84 19.11 -10.01
N TYR A 478 1.31 20.29 -9.68
CA TYR A 478 0.26 20.97 -10.44
C TYR A 478 0.79 21.76 -11.65
N VAL A 479 1.95 22.42 -11.50
CA VAL A 479 2.50 23.29 -12.56
C VAL A 479 3.37 22.54 -13.58
N THR A 480 3.67 21.26 -13.35
CA THR A 480 4.47 20.42 -14.25
C THR A 480 3.58 19.42 -15.03
N PRO A 481 4.13 18.74 -16.05
CA PRO A 481 3.39 17.68 -16.75
C PRO A 481 2.92 16.51 -15.88
N PHE A 482 3.41 16.40 -14.63
CA PHE A 482 2.97 15.38 -13.68
C PHE A 482 1.47 15.42 -13.42
N LEU A 483 0.83 16.60 -13.41
CA LEU A 483 -0.62 16.72 -13.24
C LEU A 483 -1.37 15.91 -14.30
N ARG A 484 -0.95 15.97 -15.57
CA ARG A 484 -1.58 15.19 -16.64
C ARG A 484 -1.44 13.69 -16.36
N VAL A 485 -0.25 13.24 -15.96
CA VAL A 485 -0.01 11.83 -15.61
C VAL A 485 -0.86 11.40 -14.41
N ALA A 486 -1.04 12.27 -13.42
CA ALA A 486 -1.87 12.01 -12.23
C ALA A 486 -3.37 12.03 -12.49
N LEU A 487 -3.83 12.64 -13.59
CA LEU A 487 -5.23 12.58 -14.01
C LEU A 487 -5.51 11.30 -14.81
N ASP A 488 -4.56 10.94 -15.67
CA ASP A 488 -4.63 9.78 -16.57
C ASP A 488 -4.45 8.46 -15.82
N GLY A 489 -3.45 8.39 -14.92
CA GLY A 489 -3.05 7.17 -14.25
C GLY A 489 -3.42 7.12 -12.77
N HIS A 490 -4.11 6.05 -12.37
CA HIS A 490 -4.50 5.80 -10.97
C HIS A 490 -3.32 5.86 -9.99
N ALA A 491 -2.18 5.24 -10.35
CA ALA A 491 -0.99 5.23 -9.50
C ALA A 491 -0.41 6.63 -9.24
N ALA A 492 -0.37 7.46 -10.28
CA ALA A 492 0.13 8.83 -10.15
C ALA A 492 -0.86 9.70 -9.35
N HIS A 493 -2.17 9.45 -9.49
CA HIS A 493 -3.19 10.07 -8.64
C HIS A 493 -2.99 9.72 -7.16
N LEU A 494 -2.86 8.43 -6.83
CA LEU A 494 -2.57 7.97 -5.47
C LEU A 494 -1.26 8.57 -4.93
N ALA A 495 -0.22 8.67 -5.77
CA ALA A 495 1.03 9.32 -5.40
C ALA A 495 0.81 10.80 -5.04
N LEU A 496 0.02 11.54 -5.82
CA LEU A 496 -0.30 12.95 -5.54
C LEU A 496 -1.08 13.11 -4.22
N GLN A 497 -2.06 12.24 -3.96
CA GLN A 497 -2.79 12.21 -2.68
C GLN A 497 -1.86 11.91 -1.50
N MET A 498 -0.97 10.93 -1.65
CA MET A 498 0.01 10.58 -0.61
C MET A 498 1.06 11.67 -0.40
N LEU A 499 1.47 12.39 -1.44
CA LEU A 499 2.36 13.56 -1.34
C LEU A 499 1.68 14.69 -0.56
N ALA A 500 0.40 14.97 -0.81
CA ALA A 500 -0.36 15.95 -0.05
C ALA A 500 -0.45 15.58 1.45
N LEU A 501 -0.88 14.34 1.73
CA LEU A 501 -1.02 13.81 3.09
C LEU A 501 0.31 13.80 3.87
N CYS A 502 1.37 13.25 3.26
CA CYS A 502 2.70 13.19 3.86
C CYS A 502 3.31 14.57 3.99
N GLY A 503 3.09 15.45 3.00
CA GLY A 503 3.54 16.83 3.00
C GLY A 503 2.98 17.59 4.20
N GLY A 504 1.67 17.54 4.43
CA GLY A 504 1.05 18.18 5.60
C GLY A 504 1.55 17.62 6.93
N THR A 505 1.74 16.30 6.99
CA THR A 505 2.32 15.63 8.17
C THR A 505 3.74 16.12 8.45
N LEU A 506 4.59 16.16 7.42
CA LEU A 506 5.97 16.63 7.51
C LEU A 506 6.02 18.11 7.91
N THR A 507 5.16 18.95 7.33
CA THR A 507 5.07 20.38 7.67
C THR A 507 4.84 20.58 9.16
N VAL A 508 3.85 19.90 9.74
CA VAL A 508 3.57 20.03 11.18
C VAL A 508 4.67 19.41 12.04
N LEU A 509 5.26 18.27 11.65
CA LEU A 509 6.35 17.66 12.40
C LEU A 509 7.62 18.52 12.40
N ALA A 510 7.98 19.12 11.26
CA ALA A 510 9.13 20.01 11.13
C ALA A 510 8.98 21.26 12.01
N VAL A 511 7.79 21.88 11.99
CA VAL A 511 7.46 23.02 12.88
C VAL A 511 7.54 22.63 14.36
N ARG A 512 7.06 21.45 14.72
CA ARG A 512 7.08 20.96 16.11
C ARG A 512 8.47 20.52 16.59
N ALA A 513 9.39 20.26 15.68
CA ALA A 513 10.77 19.91 16.01
C ALA A 513 11.60 21.12 16.48
N LEU A 514 11.12 22.36 16.24
CA LEU A 514 11.75 23.56 16.76
C LEU A 514 11.70 23.60 18.30
N PRO A 515 12.82 23.93 18.98
CA PRO A 515 12.84 24.04 20.42
C PRO A 515 11.82 25.07 20.94
N SER A 516 11.20 24.78 22.08
CA SER A 516 10.32 25.75 22.76
C SER A 516 11.05 27.02 23.20
N ALA A 517 12.37 26.97 23.36
CA ALA A 517 13.21 28.14 23.66
C ALA A 517 13.52 29.01 22.44
N ALA A 518 13.20 28.57 21.21
CA ALA A 518 13.46 29.35 20.01
C ALA A 518 12.72 30.69 20.04
N PRO A 519 13.35 31.80 19.61
CA PRO A 519 12.70 33.11 19.49
C PRO A 519 11.35 33.06 18.78
N THR A 520 10.40 33.88 19.21
CA THR A 520 9.03 33.88 18.67
C THR A 520 8.98 34.06 17.16
N TRP A 521 9.83 34.94 16.60
CA TRP A 521 9.90 35.16 15.15
C TRP A 521 10.31 33.89 14.37
N GLN A 522 11.20 33.05 14.91
CA GLN A 522 11.61 31.79 14.26
C GLN A 522 10.45 30.79 14.20
N ARG A 523 9.67 30.70 15.29
CA ARG A 523 8.49 29.84 15.35
C ARG A 523 7.37 30.36 14.45
N LEU A 524 7.25 31.69 14.34
CA LEU A 524 6.30 32.33 13.43
C LEU A 524 6.69 32.05 11.98
N LEU A 525 7.96 32.20 11.60
CA LEU A 525 8.44 31.88 10.26
C LEU A 525 8.22 30.40 9.89
N GLY A 526 8.53 29.47 10.80
CA GLY A 526 8.33 28.04 10.56
C GLY A 526 6.86 27.70 10.27
N ARG A 527 5.91 28.35 10.95
CA ARG A 527 4.45 28.17 10.72
C ARG A 527 3.95 28.94 9.52
N GLY A 528 4.43 30.18 9.36
CA GLY A 528 3.93 31.14 8.39
C GLY A 528 4.41 30.89 6.97
N ALA A 529 5.65 30.44 6.76
CA ALA A 529 6.19 30.28 5.41
C ALA A 529 5.40 29.26 4.55
N PRO A 530 5.02 28.06 5.05
CA PRO A 530 4.16 27.14 4.31
C PRO A 530 2.79 27.73 3.95
N LEU A 531 2.20 28.52 4.87
CA LEU A 531 0.92 29.17 4.66
C LEU A 531 1.02 30.29 3.62
N LEU A 532 2.07 31.11 3.69
CA LEU A 532 2.34 32.16 2.70
C LEU A 532 2.51 31.55 1.30
N LEU A 533 3.23 30.43 1.18
CA LEU A 533 3.36 29.72 -0.10
C LEU A 533 2.00 29.23 -0.62
N GLY A 534 1.14 28.72 0.26
CA GLY A 534 -0.24 28.35 -0.09
C GLY A 534 -1.09 29.55 -0.54
N LEU A 535 -0.95 30.71 0.10
CA LEU A 535 -1.64 31.95 -0.31
C LEU A 535 -1.18 32.42 -1.70
N VAL A 536 0.13 32.40 -1.95
CA VAL A 536 0.69 32.74 -3.27
C VAL A 536 0.17 31.78 -4.34
N ALA A 537 0.12 30.47 -4.06
CA ALA A 537 -0.42 29.50 -5.00
C ALA A 537 -1.92 29.72 -5.28
N GLY A 538 -2.73 29.98 -4.24
CA GLY A 538 -4.15 30.29 -4.41
C GLY A 538 -4.38 31.58 -5.22
N ALA A 539 -3.60 32.63 -4.95
CA ALA A 539 -3.64 33.86 -5.72
C ALA A 539 -3.19 33.64 -7.18
N ALA A 540 -2.18 32.81 -7.42
CA ALA A 540 -1.73 32.47 -8.76
C ALA A 540 -2.82 31.74 -9.57
N LEU A 541 -3.56 30.83 -8.95
CA LEU A 541 -4.72 30.16 -9.59
C LEU A 541 -5.86 31.14 -9.90
N LEU A 542 -6.11 32.09 -9.00
CA LEU A 542 -7.15 33.09 -9.15
C LEU A 542 -6.84 34.12 -10.24
N LEU A 543 -5.57 34.51 -10.39
CA LEU A 543 -5.16 35.62 -11.25
C LEU A 543 -4.61 35.17 -12.61
N THR A 544 -4.46 33.86 -12.86
CA THR A 544 -3.90 33.36 -14.11
C THR A 544 -4.98 33.19 -15.19
N ASP A 545 -4.60 33.46 -16.43
CA ASP A 545 -5.40 33.16 -17.62
C ASP A 545 -5.01 31.82 -18.28
N ARG A 546 -4.06 31.09 -17.68
CA ARG A 546 -3.60 29.79 -18.20
C ARG A 546 -4.29 28.66 -17.47
N LEU A 547 -5.08 27.90 -18.23
CA LEU A 547 -5.74 26.70 -17.73
C LEU A 547 -4.74 25.57 -17.47
N LEU A 548 -4.73 25.05 -16.24
CA LEU A 548 -4.00 23.85 -15.87
C LEU A 548 -4.58 22.63 -16.59
N ALA A 549 -3.70 21.79 -17.13
CA ALA A 549 -4.08 20.59 -17.88
C ALA A 549 -5.25 20.84 -18.86
N ALA A 550 -5.14 21.87 -19.70
CA ALA A 550 -6.20 22.31 -20.61
C ALA A 550 -6.77 21.19 -21.49
N SER A 551 -5.93 20.26 -21.94
CA SER A 551 -6.33 19.07 -22.72
C SER A 551 -7.15 18.04 -21.93
N TRP A 552 -7.22 18.18 -20.61
CA TRP A 552 -8.06 17.37 -19.74
C TRP A 552 -9.34 18.12 -19.36
N PHE A 553 -9.20 19.17 -18.56
CA PHE A 553 -10.37 19.86 -17.97
C PHE A 553 -11.21 20.61 -19.00
N GLY A 554 -10.58 21.12 -20.06
CA GLY A 554 -11.28 21.75 -21.19
C GLY A 554 -11.97 20.75 -22.13
N ALA A 555 -11.68 19.45 -22.02
CA ALA A 555 -12.18 18.41 -22.93
C ALA A 555 -13.23 17.48 -22.30
N THR A 556 -13.62 17.70 -21.03
CA THR A 556 -14.56 16.84 -20.29
C THR A 556 -15.98 16.83 -20.87
N GLY A 557 -16.36 17.80 -21.70
CA GLY A 557 -17.69 17.85 -22.33
C GLY A 557 -18.83 18.19 -21.37
N ARG A 558 -18.52 18.68 -20.16
CA ARG A 558 -19.50 19.12 -19.16
C ARG A 558 -20.25 20.37 -19.63
N THR A 559 -21.57 20.39 -19.44
CA THR A 559 -22.45 21.52 -19.78
C THR A 559 -22.68 22.46 -18.60
N TRP A 560 -22.56 21.94 -17.38
CA TRP A 560 -22.64 22.72 -16.14
C TRP A 560 -21.24 23.22 -15.74
N TRP A 561 -21.18 24.47 -15.28
CA TRP A 561 -19.94 25.18 -14.97
C TRP A 561 -18.92 25.16 -16.12
N ALA A 562 -19.38 25.11 -17.38
CA ALA A 562 -18.60 24.69 -18.54
C ALA A 562 -17.21 25.36 -18.70
N ASP A 563 -17.07 26.62 -18.27
CA ASP A 563 -15.78 27.32 -18.27
C ASP A 563 -14.82 26.69 -17.24
N ALA A 564 -13.77 26.05 -17.75
CA ALA A 564 -12.73 25.43 -16.91
C ALA A 564 -11.75 26.44 -16.31
N LEU A 565 -11.57 27.61 -16.95
CA LEU A 565 -10.74 28.67 -16.40
C LEU A 565 -11.46 29.34 -15.22
N GLU A 566 -12.76 29.58 -15.33
CA GLU A 566 -13.58 30.08 -14.22
C GLU A 566 -13.56 29.09 -13.03
N ASP A 567 -13.71 27.79 -13.28
CA ASP A 567 -13.59 26.76 -12.23
C ASP A 567 -12.20 26.75 -11.55
N GLN A 568 -11.13 26.97 -12.32
CA GLN A 568 -9.78 27.13 -11.77
C GLN A 568 -9.66 28.38 -10.89
N GLN A 569 -10.27 29.48 -11.26
CA GLN A 569 -10.28 30.69 -10.43
C GLN A 569 -11.05 30.47 -9.12
N HIS A 570 -12.17 29.72 -9.17
CA HIS A 570 -12.85 29.24 -7.97
C HIS A 570 -11.96 28.34 -7.11
N ALA A 571 -11.12 27.50 -7.73
CA ALA A 571 -10.10 26.73 -7.01
C ALA A 571 -9.13 27.65 -6.25
N GLY A 572 -8.71 28.76 -6.87
CA GLY A 572 -7.87 29.78 -6.24
C GLY A 572 -8.53 30.43 -5.03
N ILE A 573 -9.80 30.82 -5.13
CA ILE A 573 -10.58 31.36 -4.01
C ILE A 573 -10.69 30.33 -2.88
N ALA A 574 -11.07 29.09 -3.19
CA ALA A 574 -11.19 28.03 -2.22
C ALA A 574 -9.85 27.76 -1.50
N ALA A 575 -8.74 27.78 -2.24
CA ALA A 575 -7.40 27.62 -1.68
C ALA A 575 -7.06 28.76 -0.71
N LEU A 576 -7.33 30.01 -1.07
CA LEU A 576 -7.12 31.17 -0.20
C LEU A 576 -7.92 31.04 1.10
N VAL A 577 -9.21 30.70 1.01
CA VAL A 577 -10.08 30.50 2.19
C VAL A 577 -9.52 29.42 3.12
N VAL A 578 -9.20 28.24 2.57
CA VAL A 578 -8.67 27.11 3.36
C VAL A 578 -7.34 27.49 4.04
N VAL A 579 -6.44 28.17 3.33
CA VAL A 579 -5.14 28.57 3.89
C VAL A 579 -5.30 29.64 4.96
N ILE A 580 -6.20 30.62 4.78
CA ILE A 580 -6.51 31.65 5.79
C ILE A 580 -7.09 31.00 7.05
N VAL A 581 -8.07 30.10 6.92
CA VAL A 581 -8.64 29.37 8.06
C VAL A 581 -7.56 28.55 8.78
N THR A 582 -6.70 27.88 8.02
CA THR A 582 -5.57 27.12 8.57
C THR A 582 -4.59 28.03 9.31
N ALA A 583 -4.32 29.23 8.78
CA ALA A 583 -3.45 30.22 9.39
C ALA A 583 -4.01 30.73 10.72
N VAL A 584 -5.32 31.03 10.77
CA VAL A 584 -6.00 31.41 12.01
C VAL A 584 -5.84 30.30 13.05
N VAL A 585 -6.14 29.05 12.71
CA VAL A 585 -6.00 27.91 13.64
C VAL A 585 -4.54 27.69 14.09
N ALA A 586 -3.57 27.87 13.20
CA ALA A 586 -2.16 27.62 13.47
C ALA A 586 -1.47 28.74 14.27
N LEU A 587 -1.94 29.98 14.14
CA LEU A 587 -1.32 31.18 14.71
C LEU A 587 -2.03 31.69 15.97
N LEU A 588 -3.28 31.29 16.21
CA LEU A 588 -3.99 31.67 17.43
C LEU A 588 -3.23 31.21 18.69
N PRO A 589 -3.12 32.08 19.73
CA PRO A 589 -2.57 31.69 21.01
C PRO A 589 -3.37 30.52 21.58
N ARG A 590 -2.69 29.41 21.90
CA ARG A 590 -3.35 28.35 22.67
C ARG A 590 -3.57 28.89 24.08
N PRO A 591 -4.81 28.85 24.63
CA PRO A 591 -5.02 29.24 26.01
C PRO A 591 -4.07 28.44 26.89
N GLY A 592 -3.33 29.15 27.74
CA GLY A 592 -2.24 28.59 28.52
C GLY A 592 -2.74 27.41 29.35
N ARG A 593 -1.99 26.31 29.33
CA ARG A 593 -2.00 25.38 30.46
C ARG A 593 -1.32 26.09 31.62
N ALA A 594 -2.06 26.97 32.29
CA ALA A 594 -1.78 27.33 33.65
C ALA A 594 -1.98 26.07 34.52
N ASP A 595 -1.04 25.84 35.43
CA ASP A 595 -1.06 24.92 36.57
C ASP A 595 -1.16 23.40 36.33
N GLN A 596 0.01 22.78 36.13
CA GLN A 596 0.36 21.50 36.77
C GLN A 596 1.83 21.50 37.21
N ARG A 597 2.23 22.56 37.92
CA ARG A 597 3.39 22.53 38.83
C ARG A 597 2.87 22.83 40.23
N GLY A 598 2.37 21.79 40.87
CA GLY A 598 2.05 21.70 42.29
C GLY A 598 2.39 20.30 42.72
#